data_AF-A0A815KPE6-F1
#
_entry.id   AF-A0A815KPE6-F1
#
_cell.length_a   1.000
_cell.length_b   1.000
_cell.length_c   1.000
_cell.angle_alpha   90.00
_cell.angle_beta   90.00
_cell.angle_gamma   90.00
#
_symmetry.space_group_name_H-M   'P 1'
#
loop_
_entity.id
_entity.type
_entity.pdbx_description
1 polymer ?
#
loop_
_entity_poly.entity_id
_entity_poly.type
_entity_poly.pdbx_seq_one_letter_code
_entity_poly.pdbx_strand_id
1 'polypeptide(L)' 'MLFPDEFDFYPKTWFLPEQIEQFQNDARSIHNNERRRRRPLTTFIVKPSDGSEGAGIYLIQDPTHCNVTNRSHIVQGNV' A
#
# COMPACT_ATOMS: atom_id res chain seq x y z
N MET A 1 15.86 4.46 2.57
CA MET A 1 16.66 4.89 1.40
C MET A 1 17.73 5.84 1.88
N LEU A 2 18.91 5.84 1.27
CA LEU A 2 20.02 6.71 1.67
C LEU A 2 19.82 8.17 1.23
N PHE A 3 18.99 8.42 0.20
CA PHE A 3 18.73 9.76 -0.37
C PHE A 3 17.23 9.98 -0.63
N PRO A 4 16.39 10.15 0.41
CA PRO A 4 14.93 10.21 0.25
C PRO A 4 14.44 11.32 -0.69
N ASP A 5 15.09 12.48 -0.70
CA ASP A 5 14.69 13.63 -1.53
C ASP A 5 15.05 13.45 -3.02
N GLU A 6 15.98 12.54 -3.33
CA GLU A 6 16.39 12.23 -4.71
C GLU A 6 15.60 11.04 -5.30
N PHE A 7 14.95 10.25 -4.45
CA PHE A 7 14.22 9.03 -4.81
C PHE A 7 12.73 9.11 -4.44
N ASP A 8 12.12 10.30 -4.53
CA ASP A 8 10.69 10.54 -4.27
C ASP A 8 9.76 10.04 -5.40
N PHE A 9 10.34 9.59 -6.51
CA PHE A 9 9.62 9.08 -7.69
C PHE A 9 9.05 7.67 -7.53
N TYR A 10 9.45 6.92 -6.49
CA TYR A 10 8.86 5.62 -6.19
C TYR A 10 7.69 5.76 -5.22
N PRO A 11 6.54 5.12 -5.50
CA PRO A 11 5.43 5.13 -4.55
C PRO A 11 5.84 4.40 -3.27
N LYS A 12 5.28 4.83 -2.13
CA LYS A 12 5.46 4.12 -0.87
C LYS A 12 4.96 2.68 -1.04
N THR A 13 5.82 1.74 -0.68
CA THR A 13 5.65 0.32 -0.97
C THR A 13 5.81 -0.50 0.31
N TRP A 14 4.92 -1.46 0.53
CA TRP A 14 4.99 -2.45 1.60
C TRP A 14 5.04 -3.87 1.03
N PHE A 15 5.91 -4.72 1.59
CA PHE A 15 6.10 -6.11 1.22
C PHE A 15 5.37 -7.02 2.22
N LEU A 16 4.49 -7.88 1.71
CA LEU A 16 3.67 -8.77 2.51
C LEU A 16 4.13 -10.23 2.36
N PRO A 17 4.05 -11.03 3.45
CA PRO A 17 3.39 -10.72 4.73
C PRO A 17 4.19 -9.88 5.74
N GLU A 18 5.48 -9.64 5.49
CA GLU A 18 6.44 -9.13 6.49
C GLU A 18 6.08 -7.74 7.04
N GLN A 19 5.42 -6.90 6.25
CA GLN A 19 5.09 -5.52 6.61
C GLN A 19 3.60 -5.27 6.76
N ILE A 20 2.79 -6.31 7.01
CA ILE A 20 1.33 -6.17 7.10
C ILE A 20 0.90 -5.20 8.22
N GLU A 21 1.52 -5.30 9.40
CA GLU A 21 1.21 -4.41 10.52
C GLU A 21 1.60 -2.96 10.22
N GLN A 22 2.78 -2.76 9.60
CA GLN A 22 3.24 -1.44 9.19
C GLN A 22 2.30 -0.81 8.16
N PHE A 23 1.88 -1.58 7.15
CA PHE A 23 0.91 -1.14 6.16
C PHE A 23 -0.41 -0.73 6.82
N GLN A 24 -0.96 -1.57 7.69
CA GLN A 24 -2.22 -1.28 8.37
C GLN A 24 -2.14 -0.01 9.25
N ASN A 25 -1.04 0.17 9.97
CA ASN A 25 -0.80 1.37 10.78
C ASN A 25 -0.69 2.63 9.91
N ASP A 26 0.10 2.58 8.85
CA ASP A 26 0.30 3.70 7.93
C ASP A 26 -1.00 4.07 7.21
N ALA A 27 -1.74 3.08 6.68
CA ALA A 27 -3.01 3.29 6.00
C ALA A 27 -4.04 3.95 6.92
N ARG A 28 -4.15 3.50 8.18
CA ARG A 28 -5.01 4.15 9.19
C ARG A 28 -4.59 5.60 9.44
N SER A 29 -3.29 5.87 9.55
CA SER A 29 -2.77 7.22 9.77
C SER A 29 -3.09 8.15 8.60
N ILE A 30 -2.83 7.69 7.36
CA ILE A 30 -3.15 8.40 6.12
C ILE A 30 -4.64 8.71 6.07
N HIS A 31 -5.50 7.71 6.24
CA HIS A 31 -6.96 7.88 6.20
C HIS A 31 -7.48 8.81 7.29
N ASN A 32 -6.92 8.76 8.50
CA ASN A 32 -7.26 9.70 9.56
C ASN A 32 -6.91 11.14 9.19
N ASN A 33 -5.76 11.36 8.53
CA ASN A 33 -5.36 12.67 8.03
C ASN A 33 -6.31 13.16 6.93
N GLU A 34 -6.62 12.32 5.95
CA GLU A 34 -7.52 12.66 4.84
C GLU A 34 -8.94 12.98 5.34
N ARG A 35 -9.46 12.21 6.31
CA ARG A 35 -10.74 12.51 6.98
C ARG A 35 -10.74 13.87 7.67
N ARG A 36 -9.67 14.20 8.42
CA ARG A 36 -9.51 15.52 9.06
C ARG A 36 -9.48 16.64 8.03
N ARG A 37 -8.85 16.40 6.88
CA ARG A 37 -8.75 17.35 5.76
C ARG A 37 -9.96 17.31 4.80
N ARG A 38 -10.97 16.47 5.08
CA ARG A 38 -12.14 16.23 4.22
C ARG A 38 -11.76 15.86 2.77
N ARG A 39 -10.70 15.08 2.62
CA ARG A 39 -10.20 14.56 1.34
C ARG A 39 -10.67 13.12 1.10
N PRO A 40 -10.73 12.67 -0.16
CA PRO A 40 -10.99 11.28 -0.48
C PRO A 40 -9.96 10.34 0.16
N LEU A 41 -10.39 9.14 0.55
CA LEU A 41 -9.49 8.14 1.10
C LEU A 41 -8.54 7.60 0.02
N THR A 42 -7.25 7.50 0.36
CA THR A 42 -6.25 6.89 -0.50
C THR A 42 -6.64 5.45 -0.86
N THR A 43 -6.59 5.14 -2.16
CA THR A 43 -6.72 3.80 -2.70
C THR A 43 -5.33 3.19 -2.87
N PHE A 44 -5.17 1.97 -2.40
CA PHE A 44 -3.94 1.19 -2.51
C PHE A 44 -4.10 0.14 -3.61
N ILE A 45 -2.99 -0.13 -4.30
CA ILE A 45 -2.87 -1.21 -5.28
C ILE A 45 -2.19 -2.38 -4.59
N VAL A 46 -2.82 -3.55 -4.61
CA VAL A 46 -2.20 -4.81 -4.18
C VAL A 46 -1.87 -5.64 -5.42
N LYS A 47 -0.64 -6.12 -5.51
CA LYS A 47 -0.16 -6.93 -6.65
C LYS A 47 0.64 -8.14 -6.16
N PRO A 48 0.57 -9.29 -6.86
CA PRO A 48 1.49 -10.39 -6.63
C PRO A 48 2.94 -9.95 -6.91
N SER A 49 3.91 -10.48 -6.17
CA SER A 49 5.32 -10.07 -6.32
C SER A 49 5.94 -10.51 -7.66
N ASP A 50 5.46 -11.62 -8.20
CA ASP A 50 5.90 -12.29 -9.43
C ASP A 50 4.85 -12.22 -10.56
N GLY A 51 3.80 -11.40 -10.37
CA GLY A 51 2.73 -11.24 -11.35
C GLY A 51 3.17 -10.48 -12.60
N SER A 52 2.56 -10.82 -13.73
CA SER A 52 2.70 -10.09 -15.01
C SER A 52 1.31 -9.84 -15.62
N GLU A 53 1.24 -8.94 -16.61
CA GLU A 53 0.02 -8.63 -17.38
C GLU A 53 -1.19 -8.16 -16.53
N GLY A 54 -0.94 -7.71 -15.29
CA GLY A 54 -2.00 -7.25 -14.38
C GLY A 54 -2.79 -8.38 -13.70
N ALA A 55 -2.44 -9.64 -13.94
CA ALA A 55 -3.11 -10.77 -13.30
C ALA A 55 -2.96 -10.72 -11.76
N GLY A 56 -4.08 -10.78 -11.06
CA GLY A 56 -4.12 -10.76 -9.59
C GLY A 56 -3.93 -9.37 -8.95
N ILE A 57 -3.88 -8.29 -9.73
CA ILE A 57 -3.90 -6.93 -9.20
C ILE A 57 -5.31 -6.56 -8.75
N TYR A 58 -5.44 -5.96 -7.57
CA TYR A 58 -6.70 -5.43 -7.08
C TYR A 58 -6.50 -4.13 -6.27
N LEU A 59 -7.58 -3.38 -6.13
CA LEU A 59 -7.60 -2.11 -5.40
C LEU A 59 -8.28 -2.28 -4.05
N ILE A 60 -7.70 -1.68 -3.02
CA ILE A 60 -8.31 -1.62 -1.68
C ILE A 60 -8.28 -0.18 -1.16
N GLN A 61 -9.31 0.19 -0.43
CA GLN A 61 -9.26 1.36 0.46
C GLN A 61 -9.12 0.89 1.89
N ASP A 62 -9.94 -0.07 2.31
CA ASP A 62 -9.84 -0.65 3.66
C ASP A 62 -8.59 -1.56 3.76
N PRO A 63 -7.62 -1.25 4.64
CA PRO A 63 -6.42 -2.06 4.81
C PRO A 63 -6.70 -3.46 5.38
N THR A 64 -7.89 -3.70 5.96
CA THR A 64 -8.31 -5.03 6.42
C THR A 64 -8.69 -5.96 5.28
N HIS A 65 -8.99 -5.43 4.09
CA HIS A 65 -9.29 -6.23 2.90
C HIS A 65 -8.04 -6.80 2.22
N CYS A 66 -6.84 -6.51 2.75
CA CYS A 66 -5.63 -7.12 2.25
C CYS A 66 -5.57 -8.59 2.69
N ASN A 67 -5.76 -9.50 1.73
CA ASN A 67 -5.76 -10.93 2.02
C ASN A 67 -4.33 -11.43 2.23
N VAL A 68 -4.00 -11.82 3.46
CA VAL A 68 -2.71 -12.45 3.78
C VAL A 68 -2.79 -13.90 3.31
N THR A 69 -2.23 -14.15 2.13
CA THR A 69 -2.10 -15.50 1.57
C THR A 69 -0.66 -16.01 1.75
N ASN A 70 -0.41 -17.29 1.50
CA ASN A 70 0.95 -17.84 1.48
C ASN A 70 1.83 -17.29 0.33
N ARG A 71 1.27 -16.45 -0.56
CA ARG A 71 2.02 -15.79 -1.63
C ARG A 71 2.42 -14.38 -1.21
N SER A 72 3.65 -14.00 -1.55
CA SER A 72 4.15 -12.65 -1.31
C SER A 72 3.45 -11.64 -2.20
N HIS A 73 3.01 -10.53 -1.60
CA HIS A 73 2.36 -9.42 -2.29
C HIS A 73 3.10 -8.12 -2.04
N ILE A 74 2.91 -7.17 -2.94
CA ILE A 74 3.37 -5.79 -2.79
C ILE A 74 2.13 -4.90 -2.73
N VAL A 75 2.08 -4.02 -1.73
CA VAL A 75 1.07 -2.97 -1.62
C VAL A 75 1.71 -1.63 -1.93
N GLN A 76 1.08 -0.83 -2.77
CA GLN A 76 1.55 0.50 -3.14
C GLN A 76 0.45 1.54 -2.94
N GLY A 77 0.81 2.67 -2.33
CA GLY A 77 -0.06 3.83 -2.17
C GLY A 77 0.64 5.08 -2.67
N ASN A 78 -0.11 5.93 -3.38
CA ASN A 78 0.32 7.32 -3.58
C ASN A 78 0.07 8.06 -2.28
N VAL A 79 1.16 8.43 -1.60
CA VAL A 79 1.16 9.36 -0.47
C VAL A 79 1.43 10.77 -0.96
#